data_AF-A0A7D5VGN4-F1
#
_entry.id   AF-A0A7D5VGN4-F1
#
_cell.length_a   1.000
_cell.length_b   1.000
_cell.length_c   1.000
_cell.angle_alpha   90.00
_cell.angle_beta   90.00
_cell.angle_gamma   90.00
#
_symmetry.space_group_name_H-M   'P 1'
#
loop_
_entity.id
_entity.type
_entity.pdbx_description
1 polymer ?
#
loop_
_entity_poly.entity_id
_entity_poly.type
_entity_poly.pdbx_seq_one_letter_code
_entity_poly.pdbx_strand_id
1 'polypeptide(L)'
;MAGHGGRGAAGAALVLATVVTGCAPGLPGSAGPAGPASAAASRAARDAGDAFAGAGAEAERGIAAAGAGVDARNEVRLGAVTLGGDGRAATRVVARNTAGSAKSFAVQVDFTDRAGNLLDVAVVLIGNVAPRSTGQGTARGNHRLHGAVRAAVGTTLRY
;
A
#
# COMPACT_ATOMS: atom_id res chain seq x y z
N MET A 1 -33.79 -39.13 -20.96
CA MET A 1 -34.34 -40.27 -20.20
C MET A 1 -33.30 -40.60 -19.13
N ALA A 2 -33.37 -39.98 -17.94
CA ALA A 2 -34.19 -40.38 -16.79
C ALA A 2 -33.76 -41.74 -16.21
N GLY A 3 -33.21 -41.71 -14.99
CA GLY A 3 -32.85 -42.87 -14.17
C GLY A 3 -32.31 -42.44 -12.80
N HIS A 4 -33.22 -42.18 -11.86
CA HIS A 4 -33.02 -42.01 -10.42
C HIS A 4 -32.47 -43.31 -9.78
N GLY A 5 -31.89 -43.39 -8.59
CA GLY A 5 -31.73 -42.51 -7.44
C GLY A 5 -31.20 -43.39 -6.27
N GLY A 6 -30.73 -42.78 -5.19
CA GLY A 6 -30.30 -43.50 -3.99
C GLY A 6 -30.29 -42.57 -2.77
N ARG A 7 -30.97 -43.01 -1.70
CA ARG A 7 -31.33 -42.27 -0.49
C ARG A 7 -30.32 -42.54 0.66
N GLY A 8 -30.22 -41.62 1.62
CA GLY A 8 -29.67 -41.84 2.97
C GLY A 8 -28.96 -40.58 3.50
N ALA A 9 -29.49 -39.76 4.43
CA ALA A 9 -29.85 -39.98 5.85
C ALA A 9 -28.76 -39.48 6.82
N ALA A 10 -29.18 -38.61 7.77
CA ALA A 10 -28.54 -38.22 9.05
C ALA A 10 -27.12 -37.61 8.95
N GLY A 11 -26.81 -36.44 9.52
CA GLY A 11 -27.21 -35.90 10.81
C GLY A 11 -25.94 -35.74 11.66
N ALA A 12 -25.55 -34.51 11.98
CA ALA A 12 -24.72 -34.17 13.14
C ALA A 12 -24.59 -32.65 13.24
N ALA A 13 -25.38 -32.06 14.14
CA ALA A 13 -25.02 -30.78 14.73
C ALA A 13 -23.76 -31.00 15.59
N LEU A 14 -22.76 -30.14 15.44
CA LEU A 14 -21.75 -29.93 16.46
C LEU A 14 -21.57 -28.42 16.66
N VAL A 15 -22.30 -27.92 17.65
CA VAL A 15 -22.01 -26.66 18.31
C VAL A 15 -20.78 -26.89 19.18
N LEU A 16 -19.70 -26.16 18.91
CA LEU A 16 -18.61 -25.94 19.87
C LEU A 16 -18.29 -24.45 19.87
N ALA A 17 -18.89 -23.76 20.84
CA ALA A 17 -18.46 -22.45 21.28
C ALA A 17 -17.13 -22.57 22.04
N THR A 18 -16.14 -21.77 21.67
CA THR A 18 -15.04 -21.40 22.56
C THR A 18 -14.79 -19.90 22.44
N VAL A 19 -15.30 -19.17 23.42
CA VAL A 19 -14.88 -17.81 23.74
C VAL A 19 -13.48 -17.93 24.37
N VAL A 20 -12.46 -17.35 23.75
CA VAL A 20 -11.21 -17.04 24.46
C VAL A 20 -10.99 -15.54 24.42
N THR A 21 -11.44 -14.91 25.50
CA THR A 21 -10.95 -13.62 25.96
C THR A 21 -9.45 -13.78 26.22
N GLY A 22 -8.63 -13.07 25.46
CA GLY A 22 -7.18 -13.16 25.56
C GLY A 22 -6.51 -11.91 25.00
N CYS A 23 -6.82 -10.76 25.60
CA CYS A 23 -6.04 -9.56 25.45
C CYS A 23 -4.73 -9.74 26.24
N ALA A 24 -3.59 -9.68 25.57
CA ALA A 24 -2.30 -9.49 26.24
C ALA A 24 -1.33 -8.74 25.30
N PRO A 25 -0.95 -7.48 25.61
CA PRO A 25 0.30 -6.92 25.12
C PRO A 25 1.42 -7.53 25.97
N GLY A 26 2.04 -8.59 25.46
CA GLY A 26 3.12 -9.33 26.14
C GLY A 26 4.48 -9.03 25.54
N LEU A 27 5.32 -8.31 26.28
CA LEU A 27 6.76 -8.15 26.08
C LEU A 27 7.51 -9.51 26.08
N PRO A 28 8.76 -9.57 25.57
CA PRO A 28 9.46 -10.83 25.33
C PRO A 28 9.96 -11.49 26.62
N GLY A 29 9.59 -12.75 26.82
CA GLY A 29 10.26 -13.64 27.77
C GLY A 29 9.38 -14.78 28.25
N SER A 30 9.58 -15.98 27.69
CA SER A 30 9.65 -17.30 28.39
C SER A 30 9.49 -18.45 27.39
N ALA A 31 10.46 -19.36 27.38
CA ALA A 31 10.52 -20.55 26.54
C ALA A 31 9.60 -21.68 27.05
N GLY A 32 8.98 -22.44 26.13
CA GLY A 32 8.22 -23.68 26.37
C GLY A 32 7.87 -24.39 25.05
N PRO A 33 7.72 -25.74 25.03
CA PRO A 33 8.17 -26.60 23.93
C PRO A 33 7.27 -26.63 22.67
N ALA A 34 7.92 -26.76 21.53
CA ALA A 34 7.34 -26.86 20.20
C ALA A 34 6.57 -28.19 20.00
N GLY A 35 5.25 -28.11 19.90
CA GLY A 35 4.39 -29.15 19.30
C GLY A 35 4.12 -28.86 17.81
N PRO A 36 3.71 -29.87 17.01
CA PRO A 36 3.52 -29.76 15.55
C PRO A 36 2.45 -28.74 15.10
N ALA A 37 1.67 -28.20 16.04
CA ALA A 37 0.79 -27.05 15.81
C ALA A 37 1.55 -25.77 15.41
N SER A 38 2.84 -25.66 15.80
CA SER A 38 3.68 -24.50 15.48
C SER A 38 4.03 -24.42 13.98
N ALA A 39 4.13 -25.55 13.28
CA ALA A 39 4.45 -25.56 11.85
C ALA A 39 3.26 -25.12 10.96
N ALA A 40 2.03 -25.44 11.37
CA ALA A 40 0.81 -25.01 10.67
C ALA A 40 0.49 -23.54 10.95
N ALA A 41 0.67 -23.08 12.20
CA ALA A 41 0.57 -21.67 12.56
C ALA A 41 1.65 -20.82 11.87
N SER A 42 2.87 -21.34 11.73
CA SER A 42 3.97 -20.66 11.02
C SER A 42 3.73 -20.56 9.51
N ARG A 43 3.01 -21.50 8.89
CA ARG A 43 2.64 -21.40 7.46
C ARG A 43 1.50 -20.41 7.27
N ALA A 44 0.45 -20.47 8.08
CA ALA A 44 -0.65 -19.50 8.05
C ALA A 44 -0.19 -18.06 8.36
N ALA A 45 0.79 -17.89 9.27
CA ALA A 45 1.41 -16.59 9.54
C ALA A 45 2.37 -16.12 8.45
N ARG A 46 2.97 -17.03 7.67
CA ARG A 46 3.78 -16.67 6.49
C ARG A 46 2.89 -16.30 5.31
N ASP A 47 1.82 -17.05 5.05
CA ASP A 47 0.84 -16.71 4.00
C ASP A 47 0.05 -15.42 4.33
N ALA A 48 -0.25 -15.15 5.61
CA ALA A 48 -0.81 -13.87 6.04
C ALA A 48 0.27 -12.75 6.10
N GLY A 49 1.53 -13.11 6.37
CA GLY A 49 2.66 -12.19 6.39
C GLY A 49 3.05 -11.69 5.01
N ASP A 50 3.00 -12.53 3.98
CA ASP A 50 3.36 -12.16 2.60
C ASP A 50 2.37 -11.16 1.98
N ALA A 51 1.09 -11.20 2.38
CA ALA A 51 0.08 -10.23 1.93
C ALA A 51 0.21 -8.84 2.60
N PHE A 52 0.78 -8.76 3.81
CA PHE A 52 1.02 -7.51 4.55
C PHE A 52 2.47 -7.00 4.46
N ALA A 53 3.43 -7.86 4.15
CA ALA A 53 4.84 -7.51 4.00
C ALA A 53 5.08 -6.58 2.80
N GLY A 54 4.24 -6.67 1.75
CA GLY A 54 4.30 -5.74 0.61
C GLY A 54 3.91 -4.31 0.98
N ALA A 55 2.88 -4.12 1.82
CA ALA A 55 2.43 -2.79 2.25
C ALA A 55 3.32 -2.19 3.34
N GLY A 56 3.79 -3.02 4.28
CA GLY A 56 4.74 -2.63 5.33
C GLY A 56 6.11 -2.26 4.75
N ALA A 57 6.67 -3.07 3.84
CA ALA A 57 7.97 -2.78 3.25
C ALA A 57 7.96 -1.51 2.40
N GLU A 58 6.84 -1.17 1.74
CA GLU A 58 6.68 0.10 1.02
C GLU A 58 6.61 1.29 2.01
N ALA A 59 5.90 1.13 3.13
CA ALA A 59 5.82 2.16 4.17
C ALA A 59 7.17 2.37 4.88
N GLU A 60 7.86 1.29 5.25
CA GLU A 60 9.20 1.33 5.86
C GLU A 60 10.25 1.86 4.88
N ARG A 61 10.18 1.49 3.59
CA ARG A 61 10.97 2.13 2.53
C ARG A 61 10.65 3.62 2.40
N GLY A 62 9.38 4.01 2.49
CA GLY A 62 8.97 5.42 2.47
C GLY A 62 9.57 6.22 3.64
N ILE A 63 9.56 5.65 4.84
CA ILE A 63 10.13 6.29 6.05
C ILE A 63 11.66 6.32 6.00
N ALA A 64 12.32 5.24 5.56
CA ALA A 64 13.77 5.20 5.40
C ALA A 64 14.24 6.13 4.26
N ALA A 65 13.48 6.21 3.17
CA ALA A 65 13.72 7.14 2.07
C ALA A 65 13.54 8.60 2.52
N ALA A 66 12.62 8.89 3.45
CA ALA A 66 12.47 10.20 4.07
C ALA A 66 13.76 10.68 4.78
N GLY A 67 14.50 9.74 5.40
CA GLY A 67 15.75 10.06 6.11
C GLY A 67 17.01 10.09 5.25
N ALA A 68 17.06 9.35 4.13
CA ALA A 68 18.27 9.19 3.30
C ALA A 68 18.14 9.75 1.87
N GLY A 69 16.95 10.21 1.47
CA GLY A 69 16.65 10.63 0.11
C GLY A 69 17.22 12.01 -0.23
N VAL A 70 17.66 12.16 -1.49
CA VAL A 70 18.06 13.46 -2.04
C VAL A 70 16.83 14.15 -2.62
N ASP A 71 16.67 15.45 -2.37
CA ASP A 71 15.59 16.25 -2.99
C ASP A 71 15.71 16.19 -4.51
N ALA A 72 14.67 15.67 -5.16
CA ALA A 72 14.63 15.47 -6.60
C ALA A 72 13.41 16.15 -7.23
N ARG A 73 12.92 17.25 -6.62
CA ARG A 73 11.73 17.98 -7.09
C ARG A 73 11.85 18.43 -8.55
N ASN A 74 13.05 18.82 -8.96
CA ASN A 74 13.34 19.25 -10.34
C ASN A 74 13.30 18.10 -11.37
N GLU A 75 13.40 16.86 -10.92
CA GLU A 75 13.37 15.64 -11.74
C GLU A 75 11.94 15.10 -11.93
N VAL A 76 10.93 15.71 -11.29
CA VAL A 76 9.53 15.30 -11.35
C VAL A 76 8.67 16.28 -12.14
N ARG A 77 7.71 15.72 -12.89
CA ARG A 77 6.68 16.45 -13.62
C ARG A 77 5.31 15.85 -13.32
N LEU A 78 4.32 16.72 -13.15
CA LEU A 78 2.93 16.34 -12.98
C LEU A 78 2.17 16.53 -14.30
N GLY A 79 1.25 15.61 -14.57
CA GLY A 79 0.29 15.71 -15.65
C GLY A 79 -0.93 16.56 -15.25
N ALA A 80 -1.90 16.60 -16.15
CA ALA A 80 -3.20 17.21 -15.87
C ALA A 80 -3.91 16.50 -14.72
N VAL A 81 -4.60 17.28 -13.89
CA VAL A 81 -5.47 16.75 -12.83
C VAL A 81 -6.81 16.37 -13.42
N THR A 82 -7.28 15.19 -13.07
CA THR A 82 -8.61 14.69 -13.42
C THR A 82 -9.38 14.35 -12.15
N LEU A 83 -10.67 14.70 -12.09
CA LEU A 83 -11.57 14.20 -11.05
C LEU A 83 -12.24 12.92 -11.57
N GLY A 84 -12.06 11.81 -10.85
CA GLY A 84 -12.74 10.56 -11.16
C GLY A 84 -14.24 10.63 -10.89
N GLY A 85 -15.01 9.67 -11.40
CA GLY A 85 -16.46 9.58 -11.13
C GLY A 85 -16.81 9.40 -9.64
N ASP A 86 -15.83 8.95 -8.85
CA ASP A 86 -15.89 8.83 -7.39
C ASP A 86 -15.59 10.16 -6.64
N GLY A 87 -15.24 11.22 -7.36
CA GLY A 87 -14.93 12.55 -6.83
C GLY A 87 -13.48 12.73 -6.38
N ARG A 88 -12.59 11.74 -6.52
CA ARG A 88 -11.18 11.89 -6.11
C ARG A 88 -10.34 12.46 -7.24
N ALA A 89 -9.44 13.37 -6.87
CA ALA A 89 -8.46 13.89 -7.82
C ALA A 89 -7.41 12.83 -8.13
N ALA A 90 -6.98 12.78 -9.39
CA ALA A 90 -5.89 11.96 -9.85
C ALA A 90 -4.98 12.78 -10.77
N THR A 91 -3.68 12.56 -10.68
CA THR A 91 -2.72 13.10 -11.64
C THR A 91 -1.62 12.09 -11.93
N ARG A 92 -1.09 12.15 -13.15
CA ARG A 92 0.08 11.35 -13.54
C ARG A 92 1.34 12.01 -12.99
N VAL A 93 2.20 11.22 -12.37
CA VAL A 93 3.51 11.63 -11.89
C VAL A 93 4.56 11.01 -12.80
N VAL A 94 5.48 11.81 -13.32
CA VAL A 94 6.61 11.35 -14.12
C VAL A 94 7.89 11.74 -13.40
N ALA A 95 8.69 10.75 -13.03
CA ALA A 95 9.99 10.96 -12.40
C ALA A 95 11.10 10.57 -13.37
N ARG A 96 12.08 11.45 -13.56
CA ARG A 96 13.24 11.19 -14.42
C ARG A 96 14.45 10.82 -13.56
N ASN A 97 15.01 9.64 -13.77
CA ASN A 97 16.26 9.27 -13.12
C ASN A 97 17.45 9.82 -13.90
N THR A 98 18.13 10.82 -13.33
CA THR A 98 19.37 11.36 -13.90
C THR A 98 20.64 10.62 -13.48
N ALA A 99 20.54 9.70 -12.51
CA ALA A 99 21.66 8.94 -12.00
C ALA A 99 22.13 7.84 -12.98
N GLY A 100 23.35 7.37 -12.75
CA GLY A 100 23.97 6.25 -13.49
C GLY A 100 23.55 4.86 -13.03
N SER A 101 22.69 4.76 -12.02
CA SER A 101 22.14 3.50 -11.49
C SER A 101 20.62 3.57 -11.34
N ALA A 102 19.97 2.42 -11.21
CA ALA A 102 18.53 2.36 -10.96
C ALA A 102 18.19 3.01 -9.61
N LYS A 103 17.13 3.83 -9.59
CA LYS A 103 16.71 4.59 -8.42
C LYS A 103 15.21 4.53 -8.22
N SER A 104 14.79 4.66 -6.97
CA SER A 104 13.38 4.77 -6.60
C SER A 104 13.06 6.19 -6.17
N PHE A 105 11.81 6.59 -6.35
CA PHE A 105 11.34 7.93 -6.04
C PHE A 105 10.12 7.86 -5.14
N ALA A 106 10.11 8.66 -4.08
CA ALA A 106 8.92 8.97 -3.31
C ALA A 106 8.50 10.41 -3.65
N VAL A 107 7.30 10.57 -4.20
CA VAL A 107 6.77 11.86 -4.64
C VAL A 107 5.52 12.18 -3.86
N GLN A 108 5.54 13.27 -3.10
CA GLN A 108 4.34 13.86 -2.52
C GLN A 108 3.71 14.82 -3.54
N VAL A 109 2.42 14.62 -3.78
CA VAL A 109 1.58 15.47 -4.60
C VAL A 109 0.53 16.11 -3.72
N ASP A 110 0.52 17.43 -3.73
CA ASP A 110 -0.42 18.25 -2.99
C ASP A 110 -1.53 18.68 -3.95
N PHE A 111 -2.76 18.28 -3.66
CA PHE A 111 -3.93 18.76 -4.37
C PHE A 111 -4.43 20.04 -3.69
N THR A 112 -4.56 21.11 -4.45
CA THR A 112 -4.95 22.43 -3.95
C THR A 112 -6.14 23.00 -4.71
N ASP A 113 -6.84 23.97 -4.11
CA ASP A 113 -7.83 24.76 -4.84
C ASP A 113 -7.18 25.87 -5.67
N ARG A 114 -7.99 26.73 -6.30
CA ARG A 114 -7.47 27.89 -7.05
C ARG A 114 -6.82 28.96 -6.19
N ALA A 115 -7.16 29.04 -4.90
CA ALA A 115 -6.59 29.99 -3.95
C ALA A 115 -5.27 29.48 -3.35
N GLY A 116 -4.92 28.21 -3.58
CA GLY A 116 -3.72 27.57 -3.05
C GLY A 116 -3.94 26.86 -1.71
N ASN A 117 -5.19 26.72 -1.26
CA ASN A 117 -5.49 25.97 -0.04
C ASN A 117 -5.29 24.48 -0.29
N LEU A 118 -4.63 23.80 0.65
CA LEU A 118 -4.43 22.36 0.59
C LEU A 118 -5.76 21.64 0.78
N LEU A 119 -6.14 20.85 -0.22
CA LEU A 119 -7.35 20.03 -0.21
C LEU A 119 -7.05 18.58 0.18
N ASP A 120 -5.94 18.06 -0.33
CA ASP A 120 -5.56 16.66 -0.13
C ASP A 120 -4.08 16.42 -0.44
N VAL A 121 -3.52 15.36 0.10
CA VAL A 121 -2.12 14.95 -0.13
C VAL A 121 -2.08 13.48 -0.53
N ALA A 122 -1.31 13.16 -1.57
CA ALA A 122 -1.05 11.79 -1.98
C ALA A 122 0.45 11.56 -2.16
N VAL A 123 0.94 10.42 -1.67
CA VAL A 123 2.33 10.00 -1.89
C VAL A 123 2.35 8.86 -2.90
N VAL A 124 3.23 8.97 -3.89
CA VAL A 124 3.45 7.94 -4.92
C VAL A 124 4.88 7.45 -4.82
N LEU A 125 5.02 6.14 -4.74
CA LEU A 125 6.29 5.45 -4.85
C LEU A 125 6.47 4.98 -6.30
N ILE A 126 7.54 5.43 -6.95
CA ILE A 126 7.94 4.99 -8.29
C ILE A 126 9.24 4.22 -8.13
N GLY A 127 9.14 2.89 -8.06
CA GLY A 127 10.27 2.00 -7.86
C GLY A 127 11.05 1.70 -9.15
N ASN A 128 12.32 1.34 -8.98
CA ASN A 128 13.16 0.72 -10.02
C ASN A 128 13.23 1.49 -11.35
N VAL A 129 13.35 2.81 -11.31
CA VAL A 129 13.55 3.60 -12.51
C VAL A 129 14.97 3.39 -13.03
N ALA A 130 15.07 2.79 -14.22
CA ALA A 130 16.35 2.53 -14.88
C ALA A 130 17.22 3.80 -14.99
N PRO A 131 18.55 3.67 -15.04
CA PRO A 131 19.45 4.80 -15.20
C PRO A 131 19.10 5.60 -16.45
N ARG A 132 19.22 6.93 -16.36
CA ARG A 132 18.92 7.87 -17.45
C ARG A 132 17.51 7.74 -18.06
N SER A 133 16.57 7.09 -17.37
CA SER A 133 15.22 6.78 -17.87
C SER A 133 14.14 7.47 -17.04
N THR A 134 12.89 7.35 -17.47
CA THR A 134 11.72 7.90 -16.77
C THR A 134 10.81 6.81 -16.23
N GLY A 135 10.41 6.93 -14.98
CA GLY A 135 9.35 6.15 -14.36
C GLY A 135 8.05 6.96 -14.29
N GLN A 136 6.92 6.26 -14.22
CA GLN A 136 5.61 6.88 -14.10
C GLN A 136 4.82 6.25 -12.97
N GLY A 137 4.03 7.07 -12.29
CA GLY A 137 3.08 6.67 -11.28
C GLY A 137 1.80 7.49 -11.39
N THR A 138 0.77 7.12 -10.63
CA THR A 138 -0.47 7.90 -10.55
C THR A 138 -0.70 8.28 -9.11
N ALA A 139 -0.73 9.59 -8.83
CA ALA A 139 -1.16 10.10 -7.54
C ALA A 139 -2.68 10.15 -7.54
N ARG A 140 -3.30 9.48 -6.56
CA ARG A 140 -4.75 9.53 -6.34
C ARG A 140 -5.03 10.05 -4.95
N GLY A 141 -5.94 11.01 -4.87
CA GLY A 141 -6.40 11.59 -3.62
C GLY A 141 -7.25 10.65 -2.78
N ASN A 142 -7.18 10.85 -1.47
CA ASN A 142 -7.94 10.14 -0.45
C ASN A 142 -9.28 10.82 -0.13
N HIS A 143 -9.47 12.06 -0.54
CA HIS A 143 -10.71 12.80 -0.31
C HIS A 143 -11.49 13.05 -1.60
N ARG A 144 -12.82 13.14 -1.45
CA ARG A 144 -13.70 13.60 -2.52
C ARG A 144 -13.59 15.11 -2.60
N LEU A 145 -13.19 15.59 -3.76
CA LEU A 145 -12.97 17.00 -4.03
C LEU A 145 -14.02 17.50 -5.03
N HIS A 146 -14.37 18.77 -4.88
CA HIS A 146 -15.33 19.43 -5.75
C HIS A 146 -14.74 20.74 -6.27
N GLY A 147 -15.20 21.15 -7.46
CA GLY A 147 -14.72 22.37 -8.10
C GLY A 147 -13.34 22.21 -8.74
N ALA A 148 -12.63 23.33 -8.88
CA ALA A 148 -11.37 23.37 -9.61
C ALA A 148 -10.19 22.96 -8.70
N VAL A 149 -9.65 21.76 -8.95
CA VAL A 149 -8.48 21.22 -8.25
C VAL A 149 -7.23 21.38 -9.10
N ARG A 150 -6.12 21.78 -8.46
CA ARG A 150 -4.77 21.82 -9.00
C ARG A 150 -3.89 20.80 -8.28
N ALA A 151 -2.77 20.43 -8.89
CA ALA A 151 -1.76 19.59 -8.26
C ALA A 151 -0.41 20.30 -8.29
N ALA A 152 0.30 20.24 -7.17
CA ALA A 152 1.66 20.73 -7.02
C ALA A 152 2.55 19.60 -6.51
N VAL A 153 3.82 19.62 -6.90
CA VAL A 153 4.82 18.74 -6.29
C VAL A 153 5.19 19.35 -4.95
N GLY A 154 4.94 18.62 -3.87
CA GLY A 154 5.40 18.98 -2.53
C GLY A 154 6.85 18.54 -2.36
N THR A 155 7.04 17.52 -1.53
CA THR A 155 8.35 16.88 -1.30
C THR A 155 8.61 15.80 -2.34
N THR A 156 9.86 15.65 -2.78
CA THR A 156 10.27 14.55 -3.65
C THR A 156 11.63 14.02 -3.25
N LEU A 157 11.73 12.72 -3.06
CA LEU A 157 12.94 12.06 -2.59
C LEU A 157 13.36 10.97 -3.56
N ARG A 158 14.65 10.92 -3.86
CA ARG A 158 15.28 9.85 -4.64
C ARG A 158 16.19 9.01 -3.75
N TYR A 159 16.04 7.69 -3.79
CA TYR A 159 16.83 6.72 -3.01
C TYR A 159 17.33 5.55 -3.87
#